data_AF-A0A929CDC4-F1
#
_entry.id   AF-A0A929CDC4-F1
#
_cell.length_a   1.000
_cell.length_b   1.000
_cell.length_c   1.000
_cell.angle_alpha   90.00
_cell.angle_beta   90.00
_cell.angle_gamma   90.00
#
_symmetry.space_group_name_H-M   'P 1'
#
loop_
_entity.id
_entity.type
_entity.pdbx_description
1 polymer ?
#
loop_
_entity_poly.entity_id
_entity_poly.type
_entity_poly.pdbx_seq_one_letter_code
_entity_poly.pdbx_strand_id
1 'polypeptide(L)'
;MEIVSPGIGLILWMTISFAILIFVLRRYAWKPILKSLHDREETIDEALNQANLAREEMKTLKAGNEKLLKEAQGERNVILREARKVKESIIEEARVKANEEANNIVENAKERIENEKMAAMTDLKNQIASISIEVAEKILERELSADNKQEVYIKNLIENANLN
;
A
#
# COMPACT_ATOMS: atom_id res chain seq x y z
N MET A 1 23.71 81.63 79.35
CA MET A 1 23.47 80.61 78.30
C MET A 1 22.02 80.12 78.44
N GLU A 2 21.06 80.80 77.82
CA GLU A 2 19.64 80.37 77.80
C GLU A 2 19.14 80.23 76.35
N ILE A 3 19.93 79.60 75.48
CA ILE A 3 19.62 79.51 74.03
C ILE A 3 19.49 78.07 73.53
N VAL A 4 19.36 77.07 74.41
CA VAL A 4 19.32 75.66 73.99
C VAL A 4 18.31 74.78 74.74
N SER A 5 17.29 75.38 75.35
CA SER A 5 16.11 74.60 75.75
C SER A 5 14.91 75.13 74.97
N PRO A 6 14.40 74.41 73.97
CA PRO A 6 13.19 74.84 73.28
C PRO A 6 12.09 74.99 74.33
N GLY A 7 11.43 76.15 74.35
CA GLY A 7 10.37 76.41 75.32
C GLY A 7 9.34 75.28 75.28
N ILE A 8 8.86 74.84 76.44
CA ILE A 8 7.97 73.68 76.60
C ILE A 8 6.77 73.74 75.63
N GLY A 9 6.29 74.94 75.29
CA GLY A 9 5.25 75.14 74.28
C GLY A 9 5.63 74.74 72.86
N LEU A 10 6.86 74.98 72.40
CA LEU A 10 7.33 74.58 71.07
C LEU A 10 7.42 73.05 70.95
N ILE A 11 7.93 72.39 72.00
CA ILE A 11 7.99 70.92 72.05
C ILE A 11 6.58 70.34 71.99
N LEU A 12 5.64 70.90 72.76
CA LEU A 12 4.24 70.44 72.79
C LEU A 12 3.56 70.57 71.41
N TRP A 13 3.69 71.72 70.74
CA TRP A 13 3.12 71.91 69.41
C TRP A 13 3.80 71.07 68.33
N MET A 14 5.12 70.83 68.44
CA MET A 14 5.85 69.93 67.55
C MET A 14 5.43 68.47 67.74
N THR A 15 5.21 68.02 68.98
CA THR A 15 4.70 66.67 69.25
C THR A 15 3.28 66.50 68.72
N ILE A 16 2.42 67.52 68.88
CA ILE A 16 1.05 67.49 68.32
C ILE A 16 1.08 67.43 66.80
N SER A 17 1.88 68.28 66.14
CA SER A 17 1.98 68.27 64.67
C SER A 17 2.57 66.96 64.14
N PHE A 18 3.56 66.39 64.83
CA PHE A 18 4.13 65.09 64.50
C PHE A 18 3.12 63.94 64.73
N ALA A 19 2.34 63.99 65.80
CA ALA A 19 1.28 63.01 66.06
C ALA A 19 0.18 63.07 64.99
N ILE A 20 -0.22 64.28 64.56
CA ILE A 20 -1.16 64.48 63.44
C ILE A 20 -0.57 63.90 62.14
N LEU A 21 0.71 64.17 61.86
CA LEU A 21 1.39 63.60 60.68
C LEU A 21 1.38 62.07 60.70
N ILE A 22 1.74 61.45 61.83
CA ILE A 22 1.68 59.98 61.99
C ILE A 22 0.26 59.46 61.79
N PHE A 23 -0.75 60.14 62.32
CA PHE A 23 -2.15 59.74 62.15
C PHE A 23 -2.57 59.76 60.68
N VAL A 24 -2.21 60.83 59.96
CA VAL A 24 -2.47 60.96 58.51
C VAL A 24 -1.71 59.88 57.74
N LEU A 25 -0.42 59.67 57.98
CA LEU A 25 0.37 58.64 57.30
C LEU A 25 -0.16 57.23 57.59
N ARG A 26 -0.54 56.94 58.83
CA ARG A 26 -1.15 55.65 59.21
C ARG A 26 -2.45 55.42 58.46
N ARG A 27 -3.28 56.45 58.29
CA ARG A 27 -4.60 56.32 57.63
C ARG A 27 -4.52 56.27 56.10
N TYR A 28 -3.56 57.00 55.50
CA TYR A 28 -3.48 57.21 54.04
C TYR A 28 -2.32 56.49 53.35
N ALA A 29 -1.13 56.39 53.95
CA ALA A 29 0.04 55.81 53.29
C ALA A 29 0.18 54.29 53.51
N TRP A 30 -0.22 53.78 54.68
CA TRP A 30 -0.02 52.36 55.02
C TRP A 30 -0.85 51.41 54.14
N LYS A 31 -2.11 51.77 53.84
CA LYS A 31 -3.02 50.98 53.00
C LYS A 31 -2.51 50.78 51.56
N PRO A 32 -2.15 51.83 50.80
CA PRO A 32 -1.68 51.66 49.42
C PRO A 32 -0.33 50.96 49.34
N ILE A 33 0.57 51.13 50.33
CA ILE A 33 1.87 50.44 50.35
C ILE A 33 1.68 48.93 50.53
N LEU A 34 0.89 48.50 51.53
CA LEU A 34 0.59 47.07 51.72
C LEU A 34 -0.13 46.49 50.50
N LYS A 35 -1.09 47.23 49.93
CA LYS A 35 -1.79 46.80 48.73
C LYS A 35 -0.82 46.57 47.57
N SER A 36 0.06 47.53 47.27
CA SER A 36 1.04 47.37 46.19
C SER A 36 2.03 46.21 46.42
N LEU A 37 2.34 45.89 47.68
CA LEU A 37 3.20 44.75 47.99
C LEU A 37 2.46 43.42 47.78
N HIS A 38 1.21 43.35 48.23
CA HIS A 38 0.35 42.18 48.04
C HIS A 38 0.04 41.94 46.56
N ASP A 39 -0.31 42.98 45.81
CA ASP A 39 -0.55 42.90 44.36
C ASP A 39 0.69 42.34 43.62
N ARG A 40 1.90 42.72 44.06
CA ARG A 40 3.15 42.16 43.52
C ARG A 40 3.36 40.71 43.89
N GLU A 41 3.10 40.35 45.14
CA GLU A 41 3.20 38.96 45.63
C GLU A 41 2.24 38.06 44.85
N GLU A 42 0.98 38.47 44.71
CA GLU A 42 -0.04 37.75 43.94
C GLU A 42 0.35 37.61 42.46
N THR A 43 0.82 38.69 41.83
CA THR A 43 1.27 38.64 40.42
C THR A 43 2.44 37.68 40.22
N ILE A 44 3.40 37.65 41.17
CA ILE A 44 4.55 36.75 41.09
C ILE A 44 4.12 35.31 41.28
N ASP A 45 3.26 35.05 42.27
CA ASP A 45 2.74 33.70 42.54
C ASP A 45 1.93 33.17 41.34
N GLU A 46 1.06 34.02 40.76
CA GLU A 46 0.31 33.69 39.57
C GLU A 46 1.24 33.41 38.38
N ALA A 47 2.24 34.26 38.13
CA ALA A 47 3.20 34.06 37.04
C ALA A 47 4.02 32.76 37.22
N LEU A 48 4.43 32.43 38.45
CA LEU A 48 5.14 31.19 38.75
C LEU A 48 4.23 29.96 38.58
N ASN A 49 2.98 30.05 39.03
CA ASN A 49 2.01 28.98 38.86
C ASN A 49 1.72 28.73 37.37
N GLN A 50 1.49 29.79 36.58
CA GLN A 50 1.31 29.68 35.13
C GLN A 50 2.53 29.09 34.44
N ALA A 51 3.75 29.49 34.84
CA ALA A 51 4.98 28.91 34.29
C ALA A 51 5.12 27.42 34.62
N ASN A 52 4.70 26.99 35.82
CA ASN A 52 4.72 25.58 36.20
C ASN A 52 3.67 24.77 35.44
N LEU A 53 2.44 25.29 35.30
CA LEU A 53 1.38 24.67 34.52
C LEU A 53 1.81 24.50 33.05
N ALA A 54 2.35 25.56 32.43
CA ALA A 54 2.85 25.50 31.06
C ALA A 54 3.98 24.47 30.89
N ARG A 55 4.87 24.34 31.88
CA ARG A 55 5.93 23.31 31.85
C ARG A 55 5.36 21.90 31.94
N GLU A 56 4.36 21.67 32.79
CA GLU A 56 3.73 20.36 32.92
C GLU A 56 2.90 20.01 31.68
N GLU A 57 2.18 20.96 31.11
CA GLU A 57 1.50 20.81 29.81
C GLU A 57 2.50 20.50 28.68
N MET A 58 3.63 21.19 28.61
CA MET A 58 4.67 20.88 27.62
C MET A 58 5.25 19.47 27.80
N LYS A 59 5.45 19.04 29.04
CA LYS A 59 5.95 17.70 29.36
C LYS A 59 4.94 16.62 28.97
N THR A 60 3.67 16.81 29.28
CA THR A 60 2.60 15.87 28.89
C THR A 60 2.43 15.83 27.38
N LEU A 61 2.45 16.99 26.70
CA LEU A 61 2.39 17.07 25.25
C LEU A 61 3.58 16.36 24.58
N LYS A 62 4.80 16.55 25.12
CA LYS A 62 5.99 15.85 24.62
C LYS A 62 5.87 14.34 24.80
N ALA A 63 5.44 13.87 25.98
CA ALA A 63 5.22 12.45 26.23
C ALA A 63 4.14 11.86 25.30
N GLY A 64 3.05 12.61 25.06
CA GLY A 64 2.00 12.25 24.10
C GLY A 64 2.52 12.13 22.68
N ASN A 65 3.32 13.10 22.23
CA ASN A 65 3.95 13.07 20.90
C ASN A 65 4.94 11.91 20.74
N GLU A 66 5.77 11.62 21.75
CA GLU A 66 6.69 10.48 21.71
C GLU A 66 5.92 9.14 21.66
N LYS A 67 4.79 9.03 22.37
CA LYS A 67 3.92 7.87 22.30
C LYS A 67 3.29 7.73 20.90
N LEU A 68 2.74 8.82 20.36
CA LEU A 68 2.14 8.84 19.02
C LEU A 68 3.14 8.48 17.93
N LEU A 69 4.38 8.98 18.03
CA LEU A 69 5.46 8.63 17.10
C LEU A 69 5.80 7.14 17.16
N LYS A 70 5.87 6.55 18.36
CA LYS A 70 6.12 5.11 18.52
C LYS A 70 4.97 4.27 17.95
N GLU A 71 3.74 4.69 18.18
CA GLU A 71 2.54 4.04 17.65
C GLU A 71 2.52 4.09 16.12
N ALA A 72 2.73 5.26 15.53
CA ALA A 72 2.83 5.45 14.08
C ALA A 72 3.98 4.63 13.45
N GLN A 73 5.13 4.53 14.12
CA GLN A 73 6.22 3.66 13.69
C GLN A 73 5.84 2.18 13.75
N GLY A 74 5.11 1.76 14.80
CA GLY A 74 4.58 0.42 14.95
C GLY A 74 3.60 0.06 13.82
N GLU A 75 2.61 0.91 13.58
CA GLU A 75 1.63 0.74 12.50
C GLU A 75 2.31 0.70 11.12
N ARG A 76 3.24 1.62 10.86
CA ARG A 76 4.02 1.62 9.62
C ARG A 76 4.73 0.29 9.39
N ASN A 77 5.35 -0.27 10.43
CA ASN A 77 6.05 -1.55 10.32
C ASN A 77 5.07 -2.71 10.04
N VAL A 78 3.88 -2.68 10.64
CA VAL A 78 2.81 -3.65 10.36
C VAL A 78 2.36 -3.55 8.90
N ILE A 79 2.08 -2.34 8.41
CA ILE A 79 1.68 -2.10 7.01
C ILE A 79 2.76 -2.60 6.05
N LEU A 80 4.04 -2.29 6.31
CA LEU A 80 5.15 -2.75 5.46
C LEU A 80 5.29 -4.27 5.46
N ARG A 81 5.08 -4.92 6.61
CA ARG A 81 5.11 -6.39 6.70
C ARG A 81 3.96 -7.01 5.93
N GLU A 82 2.75 -6.47 6.07
CA GLU A 82 1.58 -6.98 5.33
C GLU A 82 1.73 -6.77 3.83
N ALA A 83 2.21 -5.59 3.40
CA ALA A 83 2.49 -5.31 1.99
C ALA A 83 3.51 -6.29 1.39
N ARG A 84 4.56 -6.66 2.14
CA ARG A 84 5.52 -7.68 1.71
C ARG A 84 4.88 -9.06 1.59
N LYS A 85 4.02 -9.44 2.53
CA LYS A 85 3.30 -10.72 2.51
C LYS A 85 2.34 -10.81 1.33
N VAL A 86 1.58 -9.74 1.07
CA VAL A 86 0.69 -9.63 -0.09
C VAL A 86 1.48 -9.70 -1.39
N LYS A 87 2.61 -8.98 -1.48
CA LYS A 87 3.51 -9.05 -2.64
C LYS A 87 3.98 -10.49 -2.91
N GLU A 88 4.43 -11.19 -1.87
CA GLU A 88 4.89 -12.57 -2.01
C GLU A 88 3.75 -13.50 -2.48
N SER A 89 2.55 -13.35 -1.89
CA SER A 89 1.35 -14.09 -2.32
C SER A 89 1.03 -13.86 -3.80
N ILE A 90 1.06 -12.60 -4.25
CA ILE A 90 0.79 -12.24 -5.65
C ILE A 90 1.83 -12.88 -6.58
N ILE A 91 3.12 -12.85 -6.19
CA ILE A 91 4.19 -13.47 -7.00
C ILE A 91 3.99 -14.98 -7.09
N GLU A 92 3.63 -15.62 -5.98
CA GLU A 92 3.41 -17.07 -5.97
C GLU A 92 2.17 -17.46 -6.76
N GLU A 93 1.04 -16.75 -6.60
CA GLU A 93 -0.16 -16.94 -7.41
C GLU A 93 0.10 -16.72 -8.91
N ALA A 94 0.90 -15.71 -9.26
CA ALA A 94 1.28 -15.45 -10.63
C ALA A 94 2.16 -16.59 -11.20
N ARG A 95 3.09 -17.13 -10.40
CA ARG A 95 3.91 -18.29 -10.80
C ARG A 95 3.06 -19.54 -11.01
N VAL A 96 2.13 -19.81 -10.11
CA VAL A 96 1.21 -20.96 -10.23
C VAL A 96 0.39 -20.84 -11.52
N LYS A 97 -0.24 -19.68 -11.75
CA LYS A 97 -1.01 -19.43 -12.97
C LYS A 97 -0.15 -19.55 -14.23
N ALA A 98 1.06 -19.00 -14.22
CA ALA A 98 1.97 -19.09 -15.35
C ALA A 98 2.38 -20.55 -15.66
N ASN A 99 2.60 -21.37 -14.63
CA ASN A 99 2.89 -22.80 -14.81
C ASN A 99 1.67 -23.57 -15.34
N GLU A 100 0.47 -23.29 -14.83
CA GLU A 100 -0.78 -23.88 -15.34
C GLU A 100 -0.99 -23.52 -16.82
N GLU A 101 -0.83 -22.24 -17.17
CA GLU A 101 -0.96 -21.78 -18.55
C GLU A 101 0.11 -22.39 -19.47
N ALA A 102 1.36 -22.49 -19.01
CA ALA A 102 2.43 -23.16 -19.74
C ALA A 102 2.11 -24.64 -19.99
N ASN A 103 1.59 -25.36 -18.98
CA ASN A 103 1.18 -26.75 -19.13
C ASN A 103 0.03 -26.89 -20.14
N ASN A 104 -0.98 -26.02 -20.07
CA ASN A 104 -2.09 -25.99 -21.02
C ASN A 104 -1.60 -25.73 -22.45
N ILE A 105 -0.65 -24.82 -22.64
CA ILE A 105 -0.05 -24.55 -23.96
C ILE A 105 0.65 -25.80 -24.49
N VAL A 106 1.44 -26.48 -23.66
CA VAL A 106 2.16 -27.71 -24.06
C VAL A 106 1.19 -28.84 -24.39
N GLU A 107 0.13 -29.01 -23.62
CA GLU A 107 -0.91 -30.01 -23.88
C GLU A 107 -1.65 -29.75 -25.19
N ASN A 108 -2.12 -28.52 -25.39
CA ASN A 108 -2.73 -28.09 -26.65
C ASN A 108 -1.77 -28.27 -27.85
N ALA A 109 -0.48 -27.96 -27.67
CA ALA A 109 0.50 -28.16 -28.72
C ALA A 109 0.67 -29.65 -29.08
N LYS A 110 0.70 -30.54 -28.08
CA LYS A 110 0.75 -32.00 -28.31
C LYS A 110 -0.48 -32.51 -29.04
N GLU A 111 -1.67 -32.04 -28.65
CA GLU A 111 -2.92 -32.40 -29.32
C GLU A 111 -2.92 -31.96 -30.79
N ARG A 112 -2.50 -30.70 -31.05
CA ARG A 112 -2.36 -30.19 -32.42
C ARG A 112 -1.37 -31.03 -33.23
N ILE A 113 -0.23 -31.42 -32.65
CA ILE A 113 0.78 -32.27 -33.31
C ILE A 113 0.21 -33.65 -33.67
N GLU A 114 -0.53 -34.31 -32.76
CA GLU A 114 -1.13 -35.61 -33.08
C GLU A 114 -2.22 -35.49 -34.16
N ASN A 115 -3.02 -34.43 -34.14
CA ASN A 115 -3.99 -34.15 -35.20
C ASN A 115 -3.31 -33.90 -36.55
N GLU A 116 -2.25 -33.08 -36.59
CA GLU A 116 -1.46 -32.81 -37.80
C GLU A 116 -0.78 -34.08 -38.34
N LYS A 117 -0.27 -34.94 -37.46
CA LYS A 117 0.30 -36.25 -37.82
C LYS A 117 -0.74 -37.20 -38.40
N MET A 118 -1.95 -37.23 -37.85
CA MET A 118 -3.06 -38.03 -38.39
C MET A 118 -3.49 -37.53 -39.77
N ALA A 119 -3.57 -36.21 -39.96
CA ALA A 119 -3.84 -35.60 -41.25
C ALA A 119 -2.75 -35.96 -42.28
N ALA A 120 -1.46 -35.78 -41.92
CA ALA A 120 -0.34 -36.15 -42.78
C ALA A 120 -0.32 -37.64 -43.15
N MET A 121 -0.66 -38.53 -42.22
CA MET A 121 -0.77 -39.96 -42.48
C MET A 121 -1.94 -40.29 -43.44
N THR A 122 -3.04 -39.56 -43.33
CA THR A 122 -4.19 -39.70 -44.24
C THR A 122 -3.83 -39.24 -45.65
N ASP A 123 -3.15 -38.09 -45.77
CA ASP A 123 -2.65 -37.58 -47.04
C ASP A 123 -1.66 -38.55 -47.69
N LEU A 124 -0.75 -39.13 -46.90
CA LEU A 124 0.19 -40.14 -47.40
C LEU A 124 -0.54 -41.38 -47.92
N LYS A 125 -1.55 -41.88 -47.21
CA LYS A 125 -2.36 -43.02 -47.67
C LYS A 125 -3.07 -42.71 -48.99
N ASN A 126 -3.63 -41.51 -49.13
CA ASN A 126 -4.28 -41.08 -50.36
C ASN A 126 -3.28 -40.99 -51.54
N GLN A 127 -2.07 -40.46 -51.31
CA GLN A 127 -1.02 -40.43 -52.32
C GLN A 127 -0.58 -41.84 -52.74
N ILE A 128 -0.37 -42.75 -51.78
CA ILE A 128 0.00 -44.14 -52.08
C ILE A 128 -1.11 -44.85 -52.85
N ALA A 129 -2.38 -44.64 -52.48
CA ALA A 129 -3.52 -45.20 -53.22
C ALA A 129 -3.54 -44.70 -54.67
N SER A 130 -3.34 -43.40 -54.88
CA SER A 130 -3.26 -42.81 -56.23
C SER A 130 -2.12 -43.41 -57.06
N ILE A 131 -0.92 -43.52 -56.48
CA ILE A 131 0.24 -44.12 -57.16
C ILE A 131 -0.03 -45.60 -57.47
N SER A 132 -0.67 -46.32 -56.55
CA SER A 132 -0.99 -47.74 -56.75
C SER A 132 -1.98 -47.95 -57.89
N ILE A 133 -2.98 -47.07 -58.04
CA ILE A 133 -3.92 -47.08 -59.17
C ILE A 133 -3.17 -46.78 -60.46
N GLU A 134 -2.31 -45.77 -60.49
CA GLU A 134 -1.54 -45.39 -61.68
C GLU A 134 -0.59 -46.51 -62.15
N VAL A 135 0.03 -47.22 -61.20
CA VAL A 135 0.87 -48.39 -61.50
C VAL A 135 0.02 -49.56 -62.00
N ALA A 136 -1.14 -49.82 -61.38
CA ALA A 136 -2.06 -50.86 -61.83
C ALA A 136 -2.59 -50.58 -63.24
N GLU A 137 -2.92 -49.33 -63.55
CA GLU A 137 -3.33 -48.87 -64.88
C GLU A 137 -2.23 -49.11 -65.93
N LYS A 138 -0.98 -48.71 -65.65
CA LYS A 138 0.17 -48.97 -66.55
C LYS A 138 0.44 -50.46 -66.78
N ILE A 139 0.29 -51.30 -65.74
CA ILE A 139 0.45 -52.76 -65.87
C ILE A 139 -0.69 -53.34 -66.73
N LEU A 140 -1.93 -52.90 -66.49
CA LEU A 140 -3.10 -53.34 -67.23
C LEU A 140 -3.02 -52.93 -68.70
N GLU A 141 -2.61 -51.70 -68.98
CA GLU A 141 -2.34 -51.19 -70.34
C GLU A 141 -1.30 -52.06 -71.06
N ARG A 142 -0.20 -52.40 -70.38
CA ARG A 142 0.85 -53.29 -70.93
C ARG A 142 0.34 -54.71 -71.21
N GLU A 143 -0.48 -55.28 -70.32
CA GLU A 143 -1.04 -56.63 -70.51
C GLU A 143 -2.15 -56.69 -71.57
N LEU A 144 -2.93 -55.61 -71.73
CA LEU A 144 -3.97 -55.47 -72.76
C LEU A 144 -3.42 -55.10 -74.14
N SER A 145 -2.13 -54.71 -74.24
CA SER A 145 -1.47 -54.38 -75.50
C SER A 145 -1.40 -55.55 -76.52
N ALA A 146 -1.78 -56.77 -76.13
CA ALA A 146 -1.91 -57.92 -77.02
C ALA A 146 -3.36 -58.03 -77.54
N ASP A 147 -3.54 -57.90 -78.87
CA ASP A 147 -4.82 -57.84 -79.59
C ASP A 147 -5.90 -58.84 -79.10
N ASN A 148 -5.48 -60.06 -78.77
CA ASN A 148 -6.39 -61.16 -78.41
C ASN A 148 -6.96 -61.04 -76.98
N LYS A 149 -6.30 -60.31 -76.06
CA LYS A 149 -6.75 -60.17 -74.66
C LYS A 149 -7.77 -59.04 -74.49
N GLN A 150 -7.68 -57.99 -75.31
CA GLN A 150 -8.59 -56.84 -75.26
C GLN A 150 -10.01 -57.22 -75.72
N GLU A 151 -10.12 -58.07 -76.73
CA GLU A 151 -11.41 -58.56 -77.24
C GLU A 151 -12.16 -59.44 -76.22
N VAL A 152 -11.43 -60.29 -75.47
CA VAL A 152 -11.98 -61.14 -74.40
C VAL A 152 -12.44 -60.32 -73.18
N TYR A 153 -11.72 -59.25 -72.85
CA TYR A 153 -12.09 -58.35 -71.75
C TYR A 153 -13.37 -57.56 -72.04
N ILE A 154 -13.48 -57.01 -73.26
CA ILE A 154 -14.70 -56.30 -73.70
C ILE A 154 -15.91 -57.23 -73.71
N LYS A 155 -15.76 -58.48 -74.17
CA LYS A 155 -16.82 -59.49 -74.11
C LYS A 155 -17.30 -59.75 -72.68
N ASN A 156 -16.38 -59.93 -71.72
CA ASN A 156 -16.71 -60.14 -70.32
C ASN A 156 -17.39 -58.93 -69.66
N LEU A 157 -16.98 -57.70 -69.99
CA LEU A 157 -17.63 -56.49 -69.47
C LEU A 157 -19.08 -56.36 -69.99
N ILE A 158 -19.31 -56.66 -71.26
CA ILE A 158 -20.66 -56.65 -71.86
C ILE A 158 -21.53 -57.75 -71.26
N GLU A 159 -20.97 -58.92 -70.97
CA GLU A 159 -21.69 -60.03 -70.33
C GLU A 159 -22.08 -59.70 -68.88
N ASN A 160 -21.18 -59.12 -68.09
CA ASN A 160 -21.47 -58.72 -66.71
C ASN A 160 -22.39 -57.49 -66.60
N ALA A 161 -22.33 -56.55 -67.54
CA ALA A 161 -23.24 -55.39 -67.57
C ALA A 161 -24.68 -55.76 -67.95
N ASN A 162 -24.89 -56.88 -68.65
CA ASN A 162 -26.20 -57.45 -68.94
C ASN A 162 -26.74 -58.35 -67.81
N LEU A 163 -25.95 -58.58 -66.74
CA LEU A 163 -26.31 -59.43 -65.59
C LEU A 163 -26.72 -58.62 -64.34
N ASN A 164 -26.86 -57.30 -64.44
CA ASN A 164 -27.58 -56.42 -63.49
C ASN A 164 -28.76 -55.76 -64.20
#